data_AF-A0A0A2A456-F1
#
_entry.id   AF-A0A0A2A456-F1
#
_cell.length_a   1.000
_cell.length_b   1.000
_cell.length_c   1.000
_cell.angle_alpha   90.00
_cell.angle_beta   90.00
_cell.angle_gamma   90.00
#
_symmetry.space_group_name_H-M   'P 1'
#
loop_
_entity.id
_entity.type
_entity.pdbx_description
1 polymer ?
#
loop_
_entity_poly.entity_id
_entity_poly.type
_entity_poly.pdbx_seq_one_letter_code
_entity_poly.pdbx_strand_id
1 'polypeptide(L)' 'MVYQLVQERSANDIPTTYNDVAPLLKGIEDANRQARKTLTQLEKHKLIIGDLKVRNKVETKWYWIKELVQEP' A
#
# COMPACT_ATOMS: atom_id res chain seq x y z
N MET A 1 -9.26 -6.86 4.29
CA MET A 1 -9.63 -5.68 3.50
C MET A 1 -8.41 -4.93 2.96
N VAL A 2 -7.61 -4.21 3.77
CA VAL A 2 -6.42 -3.47 3.26
C VAL A 2 -5.33 -4.40 2.71
N TYR A 3 -4.94 -5.43 3.47
CA TYR A 3 -3.93 -6.40 3.02
C TYR A 3 -4.36 -7.13 1.74
N GLN A 4 -5.65 -7.51 1.64
CA GLN A 4 -6.22 -8.14 0.44
C GLN A 4 -6.14 -7.23 -0.79
N LEU A 5 -6.43 -5.92 -0.64
CA LEU A 5 -6.23 -4.95 -1.73
C LEU A 5 -4.77 -4.92 -2.18
N VAL A 6 -3.82 -4.85 -1.23
CA VAL A 6 -2.39 -4.85 -1.58
C VAL A 6 -2.00 -6.16 -2.27
N GLN A 7 -2.54 -7.30 -1.82
CA GLN A 7 -2.32 -8.61 -2.43
C GLN A 7 -2.81 -8.68 -3.86
N GLU A 8 -4.08 -8.32 -4.10
CA GLU A 8 -4.70 -8.34 -5.43
C GLU A 8 -3.97 -7.42 -6.39
N ARG A 9 -3.65 -6.19 -5.95
CA ARG A 9 -2.92 -5.24 -6.79
C ARG A 9 -1.50 -5.72 -7.08
N SER A 10 -0.79 -6.27 -6.09
CA SER A 10 0.54 -6.85 -6.28
C SER A 10 0.52 -8.03 -7.27
N ALA A 11 -0.50 -8.89 -7.20
CA ALA A 11 -0.67 -9.99 -8.14
C ALA A 11 -0.88 -9.53 -9.59
N ASN A 12 -1.33 -8.29 -9.78
CA ASN A 12 -1.51 -7.66 -11.09
C ASN A 12 -0.34 -6.70 -11.44
N ASP A 13 0.75 -6.71 -10.68
CA ASP A 13 1.88 -5.77 -10.82
C ASP A 13 1.49 -4.29 -10.71
N ILE A 14 0.46 -4.00 -9.89
CA ILE A 14 -0.05 -2.65 -9.65
C ILE A 14 0.37 -2.19 -8.24
N PRO A 15 1.02 -1.03 -8.09
CA PRO A 15 1.35 -0.50 -6.78
C PRO A 15 0.10 -0.09 -6.01
N THR A 16 0.14 -0.28 -4.70
CA THR A 16 -0.89 0.27 -3.80
C THR A 16 -0.36 1.51 -3.10
N THR A 17 -1.17 2.55 -2.99
CA THR A 17 -0.85 3.78 -2.25
C THR A 17 -1.85 3.99 -1.11
N TYR A 18 -1.56 4.92 -0.19
CA TYR A 18 -2.51 5.27 0.86
C TYR A 18 -3.82 5.86 0.30
N ASN A 19 -3.80 6.48 -0.88
CA ASN A 19 -4.99 7.00 -1.56
C ASN A 19 -5.91 5.87 -2.05
N ASP A 20 -5.36 4.72 -2.44
CA ASP A 20 -6.15 3.55 -2.83
C ASP A 20 -6.79 2.87 -1.61
N VAL A 21 -6.14 2.97 -0.45
CA VAL A 21 -6.58 2.34 0.80
C VAL A 21 -7.60 3.20 1.55
N ALA A 22 -7.49 4.52 1.51
CA ALA A 22 -8.37 5.42 2.25
C ALA A 22 -9.87 5.22 1.95
N PRO A 23 -10.32 4.97 0.70
CA PRO A 23 -11.71 4.65 0.39
C PRO A 23 -12.23 3.40 1.09
N LEU A 24 -11.38 2.40 1.38
CA LEU A 24 -11.77 1.20 2.12
C LEU A 24 -12.03 1.49 3.60
N LEU A 25 -11.53 2.62 4.11
CA LEU A 25 -11.70 3.06 5.49
C LEU A 25 -12.75 4.18 5.61
N LYS A 26 -13.61 4.33 4.60
CA LYS A 26 -14.69 5.33 4.59
C LYS A 26 -15.62 5.09 5.77
N GLY A 27 -15.74 6.08 6.66
CA GLY A 27 -16.48 5.98 7.92
C GLY A 27 -15.59 6.01 9.17
N ILE A 28 -14.27 5.90 9.01
CA ILE A 28 -13.29 6.17 10.07
C ILE A 28 -12.88 7.64 10.00
N GLU A 29 -12.79 8.30 11.16
CA GLU A 29 -12.24 9.64 11.27
C GLU A 29 -10.81 9.67 10.73
N ASP A 30 -10.54 10.60 9.80
CA ASP A 30 -9.25 10.73 9.13
C ASP A 30 -8.75 9.43 8.45
N ALA A 31 -9.57 8.91 7.53
CA ALA A 31 -9.31 7.70 6.76
C ALA A 31 -7.93 7.68 6.06
N ASN A 32 -7.42 8.84 5.62
CA ASN A 32 -6.10 8.96 5.01
C ASN A 32 -4.97 8.68 6.01
N ARG A 33 -5.06 9.27 7.21
CA ARG A 33 -4.09 8.99 8.27
C ARG A 33 -4.16 7.54 8.72
N GLN A 34 -5.36 6.98 8.81
CA GLN A 34 -5.53 5.58 9.18
C GLN A 34 -4.96 4.64 8.11
N ALA A 35 -5.21 4.90 6.83
CA ALA A 35 -4.64 4.15 5.71
C ALA A 35 -3.10 4.12 5.77
N ARG A 36 -2.46 5.28 6.00
CA ARG A 36 -1.01 5.37 6.19
C ARG A 36 -0.54 4.53 7.37
N LYS A 37 -1.17 4.66 8.54
CA LYS A 37 -0.82 3.87 9.73
C LYS A 37 -0.93 2.37 9.50
N THR A 38 -2.01 1.91 8.88
CA THR A 38 -2.23 0.49 8.58
C THR A 38 -1.15 -0.04 7.64
N LEU A 39 -0.84 0.67 6.56
CA LEU A 39 0.23 0.29 5.64
C LEU A 39 1.60 0.25 6.34
N THR A 40 1.91 1.25 7.16
CA THR A 40 3.16 1.26 7.95
C THR A 40 3.24 0.11 8.95
N GLN A 41 2.13 -0.29 9.57
CA GLN A 41 2.10 -1.45 10.47
C GLN A 41 2.36 -2.75 9.68
N LEU A 42 1.69 -2.95 8.55
CA LEU A 42 1.92 -4.11 7.69
C LEU A 42 3.38 -4.19 7.22
N GLU A 43 3.98 -3.04 6.88
CA GLU A 43 5.38 -2.93 6.50
C GLU A 43 6.32 -3.32 7.66
N LYS A 44 6.05 -2.82 8.88
CA LYS A 44 6.81 -3.20 10.10
C LYS A 44 6.73 -4.69 10.40
N HIS A 45 5.58 -5.32 10.14
CA HIS A 45 5.39 -6.76 10.28
C HIS A 45 5.95 -7.57 9.11
N LYS A 46 6.63 -6.93 8.13
CA LYS A 46 7.20 -7.56 6.93
C LYS A 46 6.15 -8.29 6.06
N LEU A 47 4.88 -7.91 6.18
CA LEU A 47 3.78 -8.47 5.38
C LEU A 47 3.70 -7.81 4.00
N ILE A 48 4.13 -6.55 3.90
CA ILE A 48 4.22 -5.78 2.67
C ILE A 48 5.57 -5.06 2.61
N ILE A 49 6.00 -4.68 1.41
CA ILE A 49 7.16 -3.83 1.17
C ILE A 49 6.67 -2.45 0.74
N GLY A 50 7.33 -1.40 1.22
CA GLY A 50 7.10 -0.03 0.78
C GLY A 50 8.28 0.55 0.02
N ASP A 51 8.09 0.96 -1.23
CA ASP A 51 9.09 1.67 -2.04
C ASP A 51 8.72 3.14 -2.20
N LEU A 52 9.66 4.03 -1.92
CA LEU A 52 9.48 5.44 -2.25
C LEU A 52 9.79 5.64 -3.74
N LYS A 53 8.80 6.09 -4.50
CA LYS A 53 8.96 6.43 -5.92
C LYS A 53 8.75 7.93 -6.11
N VAL A 54 9.65 8.55 -6.86
CA VAL A 54 9.54 9.94 -7.28
C VAL A 54 9.11 9.97 -8.73
N ARG A 55 7.94 10.55 -9.03
CA ARG A 55 7.49 10.82 -10.40
C ARG A 55 7.10 12.29 -10.49
N ASN A 56 7.59 13.00 -11.51
CA ASN A 56 7.28 14.42 -11.73
C ASN A 56 7.45 15.31 -10.48
N LYS A 57 8.54 15.12 -9.72
CA LYS A 57 8.84 15.83 -8.46
C LYS A 57 7.84 15.58 -7.31
N VAL A 58 6.95 14.60 -7.45
CA VAL A 58 6.04 14.15 -6.38
C VAL A 58 6.56 12.83 -5.83
N GLU A 59 6.83 12.81 -4.53
CA GLU A 59 7.20 11.59 -3.81
C GLU A 59 5.94 10.83 -3.42
N THR A 60 5.84 9.58 -3.86
CA THR A 60 4.73 8.69 -3.51
C THR A 60 5.30 7.37 -3.01
N LYS A 61 4.85 6.94 -1.83
CA LYS A 61 5.21 5.63 -1.30
C LYS A 61 4.25 4.57 -1.86
N TRP A 62 4.81 3.59 -2.55
CA TRP A 62 4.12 2.47 -3.16
C TRP A 62 4.30 1.22 -2.29
N TYR A 63 3.27 0.40 -2.22
CA TYR A 63 3.23 -0.77 -1.36
C TYR A 63 2.86 -2.03 -2.16
N TRP A 64 3.54 -3.13 -1.84
CA TRP A 64 3.45 -4.42 -2.54
C TRP A 64 3.61 -5.62 -1.60
N ILE A 65 3.24 -6.83 -2.02
CA ILE A 65 3.53 -8.08 -1.29
C ILE A 65 4.78 -8.76 -1.86
N LYS A 66 5.81 -8.93 -1.02
CA LYS A 66 7.11 -9.52 -1.40
C LYS A 66 7.00 -10.90 -2.07
N GLU A 67 6.15 -11.77 -1.54
CA GLU A 67 6.02 -13.15 -2.00
C GLU A 67 5.36 -13.28 -3.38
N LEU A 68 4.69 -12.23 -3.85
CA LEU A 68 4.00 -12.21 -5.15
C LEU A 68 4.77 -11.47 -6.24
N VAL A 69 5.75 -10.64 -5.86
CA VAL A 69 6.68 -10.06 -6.83
C VAL A 69 7.70 -11.14 -7.17
N GLN A 70 7.35 -12.02 -8.11
CA GLN A 70 8.33 -12.92 -8.72
C GLN A 70 9.35 -12.06 -9.44
N GLU A 71 10.62 -12.11 -9.00
CA GLU A 71 11.73 -11.59 -9.79
C GLU A 71 11.73 -12.33 -11.14
N PRO A 72 11.88 -11.60 -12.27
CA PRO A 72 11.88 -12.17 -13.61
C PRO A 72 13.05 -13.13 -13.88
#